data_AF-A0AAD9NNU2-F1
#
_entry.id   AF-A0AAD9NNU2-F1
#
_cell.length_a   1.000
_cell.length_b   1.000
_cell.length_c   1.000
_cell.angle_alpha   90.00
_cell.angle_beta   90.00
_cell.angle_gamma   90.00
#
_symmetry.space_group_name_H-M   'P 1'
#
loop_
_entity.id
_entity.type
_entity.pdbx_description
1 polymer ?
#
loop_
_entity_poly.entity_id
_entity_poly.type
_entity_poly.pdbx_seq_one_letter_code
_entity_poly.pdbx_strand_id
1 'polypeptide(L)'
;MKITWMDKVTNKEILERKGQPSIEDLLFRKNLRWTGHLMRMSPDRLPKQVLYSQLSYGHRKRGRPHLRFKNTIKRNLTLRDIKTNSWTSLSQQRDKWRATVK
;
A
#
# COMPACT_ATOMS: atom_id res chain seq x y z
N MET A 1 12.70 28.97 1.93
CA MET A 1 12.62 28.80 0.46
C MET A 1 11.68 29.86 -0.05
N LYS A 2 12.17 30.74 -0.93
CA LYS A 2 11.32 31.66 -1.68
C LYS A 2 11.04 30.98 -3.01
N ILE A 3 9.88 30.36 -3.15
CA ILE A 3 9.38 29.79 -4.40
C ILE A 3 8.17 30.64 -4.79
N THR A 4 8.18 31.13 -6.01
CA THR A 4 7.12 31.91 -6.62
C THR A 4 6.39 31.08 -7.67
N TRP A 5 5.20 31.52 -8.08
CA TRP A 5 4.45 30.87 -9.16
C TRP A 5 5.19 30.88 -10.51
N MET A 6 6.08 31.85 -10.73
CA MET A 6 6.86 31.97 -11.98
C MET A 6 7.92 30.87 -12.12
N ASP A 7 8.38 30.29 -11.00
CA ASP A 7 9.43 29.28 -10.99
C ASP A 7 8.94 27.92 -11.54
N LYS A 8 7.61 27.72 -11.66
CA LYS A 8 6.97 26.48 -12.19
C LYS A 8 7.50 25.18 -11.56
N VAL A 9 7.95 25.25 -10.31
CA VAL A 9 8.49 24.12 -9.55
C VAL A 9 7.38 23.14 -9.23
N THR A 10 7.60 21.85 -9.50
CA THR A 10 6.61 20.81 -9.23
C THR A 10 6.55 20.44 -7.74
N ASN A 11 5.39 19.98 -7.26
CA ASN A 11 5.27 19.49 -5.88
C ASN A 11 6.24 18.35 -5.55
N LYS A 12 6.54 17.49 -6.54
CA LYS A 12 7.53 16.41 -6.40
C LYS A 12 8.91 16.98 -6.06
N GLU A 13 9.31 18.01 -6.79
CA GLU A 13 10.60 18.67 -6.59
C GLU A 13 10.66 19.40 -5.23
N ILE A 14 9.57 20.05 -4.81
CA ILE A 14 9.50 20.66 -3.47
C ILE A 14 9.72 19.61 -2.37
N LEU A 15 9.07 18.45 -2.49
CA LEU A 15 9.19 17.34 -1.55
C LEU A 15 10.61 16.76 -1.52
N GLU A 16 11.22 16.56 -2.69
CA GLU A 16 12.61 16.10 -2.81
C GLU A 16 13.59 17.08 -2.15
N ARG A 17 13.47 18.38 -2.44
CA ARG A 17 14.32 19.41 -1.83
C ARG A 17 14.15 19.50 -0.31
N LYS A 18 12.97 19.13 0.20
CA LYS A 18 12.68 19.09 1.65
C LYS A 18 13.01 17.74 2.30
N GLY A 19 13.37 16.72 1.51
CA GLY A 19 13.54 15.35 2.01
C GLY A 19 12.27 14.75 2.61
N GLN A 20 11.09 15.25 2.20
CA GLN A 20 9.80 14.81 2.73
C GLN A 20 9.12 13.82 1.77
N PRO A 21 8.49 12.76 2.28
CA PRO A 21 7.72 11.86 1.44
C PRO A 21 6.43 12.51 0.96
N SER A 22 5.97 12.11 -0.23
CA SER A 22 4.65 12.48 -0.70
C SER A 22 3.55 11.85 0.15
N ILE A 23 2.33 12.41 0.09
CA ILE A 23 1.16 11.79 0.74
C ILE A 23 0.92 10.39 0.19
N GLU A 24 1.12 10.18 -1.12
CA GLU A 24 1.00 8.88 -1.75
C GLU A 24 1.98 7.87 -1.16
N ASP A 25 3.24 8.28 -0.97
CA ASP A 25 4.25 7.43 -0.34
C ASP A 25 3.89 7.03 1.09
N LEU A 26 3.38 7.98 1.87
CA LEU A 26 2.92 7.74 3.23
C LEU A 26 1.75 6.76 3.26
N LEU A 27 0.79 6.89 2.34
CA LEU A 27 -0.35 5.98 2.23
C LEU A 27 0.10 4.57 1.86
N PHE A 28 0.99 4.41 0.88
CA PHE A 28 1.54 3.11 0.51
C PHE A 28 2.28 2.44 1.67
N ARG A 29 3.14 3.19 2.37
CA ARG A 29 3.87 2.71 3.54
C ARG A 29 2.93 2.24 4.65
N LYS A 30 1.91 3.05 5.00
CA LYS A 30 0.93 2.69 6.04
C LYS A 30 0.13 1.45 5.64
N ASN A 31 -0.34 1.40 4.40
CA ASN A 31 -1.09 0.27 3.88
C ASN A 31 -0.27 -1.02 3.95
N LEU A 32 0.95 -1.03 3.39
CA LEU A 32 1.82 -2.21 3.39
C LEU A 32 2.32 -2.61 4.80
N ARG A 33 2.48 -1.67 5.74
CA ARG A 33 2.74 -2.02 7.14
C ARG A 33 1.57 -2.78 7.77
N TRP A 34 0.34 -2.32 7.50
CA TRP A 34 -0.86 -3.00 7.95
C TRP A 34 -1.02 -4.38 7.30
N THR A 35 -0.71 -4.53 6.01
CA THR A 35 -0.78 -5.85 5.36
C THR A 35 0.20 -6.85 5.97
N GLY A 36 1.44 -6.44 6.24
CA GLY A 36 2.39 -7.33 6.90
C GLY A 36 1.91 -7.74 8.30
N HIS A 37 1.24 -6.83 9.02
CA HIS A 37 0.62 -7.18 10.29
C HIS A 37 -0.49 -8.22 10.11
N LEU A 38 -1.39 -8.03 9.15
CA LEU A 38 -2.43 -9.00 8.82
C LEU A 38 -1.85 -10.37 8.44
N MET A 39 -0.80 -10.42 7.62
CA MET A 39 -0.21 -11.68 7.19
C MET A 39 0.34 -12.52 8.35
N ARG A 40 0.87 -11.85 9.39
CA ARG A 40 1.35 -12.49 10.62
C ARG A 40 0.25 -12.80 11.64
N MET A 41 -0.97 -12.27 11.46
CA MET A 41 -2.09 -12.67 12.31
C MET A 41 -2.49 -14.12 12.04
N SER A 42 -3.05 -14.77 13.06
CA SER A 42 -3.65 -16.09 12.96
C SER A 42 -4.82 -16.10 11.95
N PRO A 43 -5.03 -17.18 11.16
CA PRO A 43 -6.08 -17.24 10.13
C PRO A 43 -7.52 -17.22 10.68
N ASP A 44 -7.74 -17.56 11.95
CA ASP A 44 -9.02 -17.43 12.67
C ASP A 44 -9.43 -15.98 12.92
N ARG A 45 -8.50 -15.02 12.81
CA ARG A 45 -8.79 -13.61 13.07
C ARG A 45 -9.62 -13.00 11.94
N LEU A 46 -10.75 -12.39 12.29
CA LEU A 46 -11.68 -11.74 11.35
C LEU A 46 -11.00 -10.85 10.29
N PRO A 47 -10.02 -9.97 10.62
CA PRO A 47 -9.40 -9.12 9.59
C PRO A 47 -8.69 -9.91 8.48
N LYS A 48 -8.06 -11.03 8.84
CA LYS A 48 -7.37 -11.91 7.87
C LYS A 48 -8.41 -12.70 7.07
N GLN A 49 -9.46 -13.19 7.70
CA GLN A 49 -10.57 -13.87 7.01
C GLN A 49 -11.26 -12.94 5.99
N VAL A 50 -11.61 -11.71 6.39
CA VAL A 50 -12.26 -10.71 5.52
C VAL A 50 -11.38 -10.34 4.33
N LEU A 51 -10.05 -10.31 4.49
CA LEU A 51 -9.15 -10.02 3.38
C LEU A 51 -9.25 -11.06 2.26
N TYR A 52 -9.41 -12.34 2.63
CA TYR A 52 -9.48 -13.47 1.70
C TYR A 52 -10.91 -13.89 1.35
N SER A 53 -11.92 -13.39 2.07
CA SER A 53 -13.31 -13.75 1.82
C SER A 53 -13.82 -13.22 0.49
N GLN A 54 -14.87 -13.87 0.01
CA GLN A 54 -15.63 -13.44 -1.17
C GLN A 54 -17.11 -13.44 -0.78
N LEU A 55 -17.86 -12.47 -1.30
CA LEU A 55 -19.31 -12.46 -1.10
C LEU A 55 -19.89 -13.66 -1.85
N SER A 56 -20.75 -14.43 -1.18
CA SER A 56 -21.49 -15.56 -1.77
C SER A 56 -22.55 -15.09 -2.76
N TYR A 57 -23.15 -13.92 -2.53
CA TYR A 57 -24.17 -13.32 -3.38
C TYR A 57 -23.89 -11.83 -3.65
N GLY A 58 -24.38 -11.36 -4.80
CA GLY A 58 -24.28 -9.97 -5.23
C GLY A 58 -23.15 -9.72 -6.25
N HIS A 59 -23.34 -8.72 -7.09
CA HIS A 59 -22.41 -8.35 -8.16
C HIS A 59 -21.85 -6.94 -7.92
N ARG A 60 -20.65 -6.67 -8.44
CA ARG A 60 -20.12 -5.30 -8.42
C ARG A 60 -20.85 -4.47 -9.47
N LYS A 61 -21.15 -3.21 -9.13
CA LYS A 61 -21.68 -2.24 -10.08
C LYS A 61 -20.73 -2.10 -11.28
N ARG A 62 -21.30 -1.94 -12.48
CA ARG A 62 -20.56 -1.64 -13.70
C ARG A 62 -19.89 -0.25 -13.60
N GLY A 63 -18.80 -0.05 -14.33
CA GLY A 63 -18.02 1.20 -14.33
C GLY A 63 -16.74 1.11 -13.49
N ARG A 64 -16.50 2.12 -12.63
CA ARG A 64 -15.31 2.22 -11.77
C ARG A 64 -15.65 1.98 -10.29
N PRO A 65 -15.96 0.73 -9.88
CA PRO A 65 -16.16 0.42 -8.47
C PRO A 65 -14.85 0.60 -7.69
N HIS A 66 -14.96 0.92 -6.40
CA HIS A 66 -13.79 0.97 -5.51
C HIS A 66 -13.01 -0.34 -5.53
N LEU A 67 -11.69 -0.26 -5.39
CA LEU A 67 -10.83 -1.45 -5.30
C LEU A 67 -11.12 -2.22 -4.01
N ARG A 68 -11.09 -3.55 -4.09
CA ARG A 68 -11.05 -4.39 -2.89
C ARG A 68 -9.73 -4.17 -2.15
N PHE A 69 -9.71 -4.40 -0.84
CA PHE A 69 -8.47 -4.37 -0.06
C PHE A 69 -7.35 -5.19 -0.71
N LYS A 70 -7.61 -6.45 -1.10
CA LYS A 70 -6.62 -7.29 -1.80
C LYS A 70 -6.07 -6.66 -3.10
N ASN A 71 -6.91 -5.94 -3.85
CA ASN A 71 -6.50 -5.30 -5.11
C ASN A 71 -5.66 -4.05 -4.83
N THR A 72 -6.00 -3.27 -3.81
CA THR A 72 -5.21 -2.12 -3.36
C THR A 72 -3.82 -2.58 -2.91
N ILE A 73 -3.74 -3.69 -2.17
CA ILE A 73 -2.46 -4.27 -1.74
C ILE A 73 -1.63 -4.67 -2.95
N LYS A 74 -2.22 -5.40 -3.91
CA LYS A 74 -1.53 -5.80 -5.14
C LYS A 74 -0.98 -4.60 -5.91
N ARG A 75 -1.79 -3.54 -6.07
CA ARG A 75 -1.36 -2.28 -6.69
C ARG A 75 -0.18 -1.65 -5.95
N ASN A 76 -0.25 -1.56 -4.62
CA ASN A 76 0.81 -0.95 -3.81
C ASN A 76 2.12 -1.75 -3.86
N LEU A 77 2.04 -3.08 -3.91
CA LEU A 77 3.21 -3.95 -4.10
C LEU A 77 3.88 -3.68 -5.45
N THR A 78 3.11 -3.60 -6.54
CA THR A 78 3.63 -3.31 -7.88
C THR A 78 4.25 -1.92 -7.96
N LEU A 79 3.62 -0.91 -7.37
CA LEU A 79 4.17 0.46 -7.33
C LEU A 79 5.47 0.58 -6.52
N ARG A 80 5.76 -0.39 -5.65
CA ARG A 80 6.99 -0.47 -4.84
C ARG A 80 7.97 -1.52 -5.34
N ASP A 81 7.73 -2.08 -6.52
CA ASP A 81 8.55 -3.14 -7.11
C ASP A 81 8.75 -4.37 -6.19
N ILE A 82 7.75 -4.66 -5.36
CA ILE A 82 7.74 -5.84 -4.50
C ILE A 82 7.07 -6.98 -5.25
N LYS A 83 7.81 -8.08 -5.46
CA LYS A 83 7.29 -9.28 -6.15
C LYS A 83 6.02 -9.82 -5.49
N THR A 84 4.93 -9.90 -6.26
CA THR A 84 3.61 -10.37 -5.77
C THR A 84 3.57 -11.85 -5.41
N ASN A 85 4.57 -12.64 -5.79
CA ASN A 85 4.61 -14.08 -5.54
C ASN A 85 5.31 -14.44 -4.22
N SER A 86 6.24 -13.61 -3.74
CA SER A 86 7.08 -13.92 -2.57
C SER A 86 6.82 -13.04 -1.35
N TRP A 87 6.03 -11.97 -1.48
CA TRP A 87 5.80 -11.02 -0.39
C TRP A 87 5.11 -11.62 0.83
N THR A 88 4.33 -12.69 0.69
CA THR A 88 3.67 -13.37 1.80
C THR A 88 4.71 -13.98 2.75
N SER A 89 5.67 -14.73 2.22
CA SER A 89 6.80 -15.28 2.99
C SER A 89 7.68 -14.17 3.56
N LEU A 90 7.95 -13.11 2.78
CA LEU A 90 8.71 -11.96 3.25
C LEU A 90 8.02 -11.25 4.43
N SER A 91 6.69 -11.14 4.37
CA SER A 91 5.89 -10.46 5.39
C SER A 91 5.84 -11.19 6.73
N GLN A 92 6.13 -12.49 6.77
CA GLN A 92 6.25 -13.24 8.03
C GLN A 92 7.45 -12.77 8.85
N GLN A 93 8.54 -12.39 8.18
CA GLN A 93 9.74 -11.85 8.83
C GLN A 93 9.55 -10.35 9.06
N ARG A 94 9.18 -9.96 10.29
CA ARG A 94 8.81 -8.58 10.65
C ARG A 94 9.88 -7.56 10.25
N ASP A 95 11.15 -7.86 10.50
CA ASP A 95 12.24 -6.92 10.27
C ASP A 95 12.55 -6.74 8.79
N LYS A 96 12.61 -7.84 8.04
CA LYS A 96 12.75 -7.80 6.58
C LYS A 96 11.59 -7.05 5.94
N TRP A 97 10.36 -7.33 6.36
CA TRP A 97 9.18 -6.60 5.88
C TRP A 97 9.24 -5.10 6.15
N ARG A 98 9.63 -4.71 7.38
CA ARG A 98 9.77 -3.30 7.75
C ARG A 98 10.84 -2.59 6.94
N ALA A 99 11.95 -3.26 6.62
CA ALA A 99 13.00 -2.73 5.78
C ALA A 99 12.54 -2.54 4.33
N THR A 100 11.82 -3.51 3.76
CA THR A 100 11.32 -3.44 2.37
C THR A 100 10.22 -2.41 2.17
N VAL A 101 9.38 -2.16 3.17
CA VAL A 101 8.25 -1.22 3.09
C VAL A 101 8.66 0.21 3.48
N LYS A 102 9.93 0.45 3.82
CA LYS A 102 10.45 1.79 4.13
C LYS A 102 10.58 2.61 2.87
#